data_AF-A0A5V0LCD3-F1
#
_entry.id   AF-A0A5V0LCD3-F1
#
_cell.length_a   1.000
_cell.length_b   1.000
_cell.length_c   1.000
_cell.angle_alpha   90.00
_cell.angle_beta   90.00
_cell.angle_gamma   90.00
#
_symmetry.space_group_name_H-M   'P 1'
#
loop_
_entity.id
_entity.type
_entity.pdbx_description
1 polymer ?
#
loop_
_entity_poly.entity_id
_entity_poly.type
_entity_poly.pdbx_seq_one_letter_code
_entity_poly.pdbx_strand_id
1 'polypeptide(L)' 'MSNIKSYISNQKNIIQHDDFFGRRLDIALCFDHGFIMPAGVAIYSIIENNKDIDLHFHLLIS' A
#
# COMPACT_ATOMS: atom_id res chain seq x y z
N MET A 1 -24.87 -12.19 30.50
CA MET A 1 -25.15 -11.84 29.09
C MET A 1 -24.52 -10.49 28.80
N SER A 2 -23.43 -10.47 28.04
CA SER A 2 -22.77 -9.23 27.60
C SER A 2 -23.72 -8.42 26.72
N ASN A 3 -23.86 -7.13 27.01
CA ASN A 3 -24.78 -6.23 26.32
C ASN A 3 -24.20 -5.87 24.94
N ILE A 4 -24.46 -6.72 23.95
CA ILE A 4 -23.96 -6.59 22.56
C ILE A 4 -24.22 -5.19 21.98
N LYS A 5 -25.30 -4.51 22.40
CA LYS A 5 -25.62 -3.15 21.95
C LYS A 5 -24.56 -2.10 22.31
N SER A 6 -23.86 -2.24 23.44
CA SER A 6 -22.81 -1.28 23.84
C SER A 6 -21.53 -1.42 23.01
N TYR A 7 -21.30 -2.58 22.38
CA TYR A 7 -20.17 -2.79 21.49
C TYR A 7 -20.42 -2.18 20.10
N ILE A 8 -21.66 -2.22 19.62
CA ILE A 8 -22.05 -1.64 18.32
C ILE A 8 -21.99 -0.11 18.37
N SER A 9 -22.37 0.52 19.48
CA SER A 9 -22.32 1.99 19.64
C SER A 9 -20.89 2.56 19.71
N ASN A 10 -19.88 1.70 19.93
CA ASN A 10 -18.46 2.07 19.96
C ASN A 10 -17.74 1.84 18.63
N GLN A 11 -18.48 1.62 17.53
CA GLN A 11 -17.94 1.78 16.19
C GLN A 11 -17.66 3.27 15.96
N LYS A 12 -16.55 3.77 16.54
CA LYS A 12 -15.89 4.95 16.01
C LYS A 12 -15.73 4.68 14.52
N ASN A 13 -16.15 5.64 13.68
CA ASN A 13 -15.75 5.66 12.28
C ASN A 13 -14.23 5.68 12.26
N ILE A 14 -13.60 4.50 12.11
CA ILE A 14 -12.14 4.35 11.94
C ILE A 14 -11.72 4.90 10.57
N ILE A 15 -12.67 5.19 9.70
CA ILE A 15 -12.42 5.89 8.45
C ILE A 15 -12.52 7.39 8.75
N GLN A 16 -11.47 7.91 9.38
CA GLN A 16 -11.11 9.30 9.15
C GLN A 16 -10.86 9.40 7.65
N HIS A 17 -11.76 10.10 6.95
CA HIS A 17 -11.42 10.72 5.68
C HIS A 17 -10.34 11.74 5.97
N ASP A 18 -9.11 11.27 6.13
CA ASP A 18 -7.95 12.13 6.01
C ASP A 18 -7.91 12.57 4.55
N ASP A 19 -7.97 13.88 4.38
CA ASP A 19 -7.88 14.54 3.10
C ASP A 19 -6.72 13.94 2.29
N PHE A 20 -7.08 13.38 1.14
CA PHE A 20 -6.27 12.67 0.15
C PHE A 20 -5.17 13.56 -0.47
N PHE A 21 -4.28 14.12 0.34
CA PHE A 21 -3.08 14.83 -0.12
C PHE A 21 -2.00 13.81 -0.47
N GLY A 22 -2.14 13.27 -1.68
CA GLY A 22 -1.21 12.32 -2.32
C GLY A 22 -1.89 10.98 -2.57
N ARG A 23 -2.15 10.64 -3.84
CA ARG A 23 -2.58 9.27 -4.18
C ARG A 23 -1.43 8.35 -3.80
N ARG A 24 -1.57 7.62 -2.69
CA ARG A 24 -0.64 6.55 -2.36
C ARG A 24 -0.96 5.32 -3.21
N LEU A 25 0.06 4.71 -3.79
CA LEU A 25 -0.05 3.52 -4.62
C LEU A 25 0.89 2.43 -4.06
N ASP A 26 0.29 1.40 -3.47
CA ASP A 26 1.01 0.23 -2.97
C ASP A 26 1.16 -0.81 -4.11
N ILE A 27 2.39 -1.25 -4.38
CA ILE A 27 2.75 -2.15 -5.48
C ILE A 27 3.50 -3.36 -4.92
N ALA A 28 2.98 -4.57 -5.15
CA ALA A 28 3.69 -5.80 -4.82
C ALA A 28 4.50 -6.32 -6.02
N LEU A 29 5.79 -6.60 -5.82
CA LEU A 29 6.69 -7.13 -6.85
C LEU A 29 7.32 -8.44 -6.35
N CYS A 30 7.06 -9.53 -7.06
CA CYS A 30 7.64 -10.84 -6.78
C CYS A 30 8.73 -11.16 -7.82
N PHE A 31 9.91 -11.57 -7.38
CA PHE A 31 11.00 -11.98 -8.28
C PHE A 31 11.98 -12.92 -7.57
N ASP A 32 12.63 -13.79 -8.35
CA ASP A 32 13.75 -14.60 -7.86
C ASP A 32 15.10 -13.90 -8.14
N HIS A 33 16.20 -14.53 -7.70
CA HIS A 33 17.55 -14.02 -7.92
C HIS A 33 17.91 -13.72 -9.39
N GLY A 34 17.36 -14.46 -10.36
CA GLY A 34 17.57 -14.25 -11.79
C GLY A 34 16.86 -13.00 -12.34
N PHE A 35 15.88 -12.48 -11.61
CA PHE A 35 15.05 -11.34 -12.02
C PHE A 35 15.30 -10.05 -11.22
N ILE A 36 16.35 -10.00 -10.39
CA ILE A 36 16.72 -8.79 -9.62
C ILE A 36 16.91 -7.57 -10.55
N MET A 37 17.62 -7.74 -11.66
CA MET A 37 17.88 -6.63 -12.59
C MET A 37 16.60 -6.18 -13.33
N PRO A 38 15.78 -7.08 -13.92
CA PRO A 38 14.47 -6.71 -14.43
C PRO A 38 13.55 -6.04 -13.40
N ALA A 39 13.53 -6.54 -12.16
CA ALA A 39 12.75 -5.95 -11.07
C ALA A 39 13.21 -4.51 -10.76
N GLY A 40 14.52 -4.29 -10.71
CA GLY A 40 15.10 -2.95 -10.55
C GLY A 40 14.71 -2.00 -11.68
N VAL A 41 14.77 -2.45 -12.93
CA VAL A 41 14.34 -1.65 -14.10
C VAL A 41 12.86 -1.31 -14.01
N ALA A 42 12.02 -2.27 -13.62
CA ALA A 42 10.58 -2.04 -13.45
C ALA A 42 10.31 -0.98 -12.36
N ILE A 43 10.90 -1.14 -11.16
CA ILE A 43 10.78 -0.18 -10.06
C ILE A 43 11.25 1.21 -10.50
N TYR A 44 12.42 1.30 -11.14
CA TYR A 44 12.95 2.57 -11.63
C TYR A 44 12.00 3.26 -12.62
N SER A 45 11.48 2.51 -13.60
CA SER A 45 10.55 3.05 -14.58
C SER A 45 9.25 3.56 -13.94
N ILE A 46 8.75 2.87 -12.91
CA ILE A 46 7.54 3.27 -12.19
C ILE A 46 7.81 4.58 -11.44
N ILE A 47 8.94 4.69 -10.75
CA ILE A 47 9.32 5.90 -10.02
C ILE A 47 9.49 7.09 -10.97
N GLU A 48 10.24 6.94 -12.06
CA GLU A 48 10.52 8.04 -12.99
C GLU A 48 9.27 8.58 -13.68
N ASN A 49 8.26 7.75 -13.90
CA ASN A 49 7.02 8.17 -14.59
C ASN A 49 5.91 8.63 -13.63
N ASN A 50 6.09 8.49 -12.32
CA ASN A 50 5.05 8.79 -11.32
C ASN A 50 5.61 9.60 -10.14
N LYS A 51 6.35 10.67 -10.44
CA LYS A 51 7.08 11.49 -9.43
C LYS A 51 6.19 12.17 -8.40
N ASP A 52 4.92 12.41 -8.74
CA ASP A 52 3.96 13.12 -7.89
C ASP A 52 3.05 12.17 -7.08
N ILE A 53 3.34 10.86 -7.12
CA ILE A 53 2.57 9.81 -6.46
C ILE A 53 3.42 9.25 -5.31
N ASP A 54 2.80 9.02 -4.16
CA ASP A 54 3.45 8.31 -3.05
C ASP A 54 3.47 6.81 -3.37
N LEU A 55 4.63 6.28 -3.76
CA LEU A 55 4.80 4.90 -4.19
C LEU A 55 5.35 4.04 -3.05
N HIS A 56 4.68 2.92 -2.74
CA HIS A 56 5.12 2.00 -1.70
C HIS A 56 5.26 0.57 -2.27
N PHE A 57 6.50 0.05 -2.31
CA PHE A 57 6.79 -1.25 -2.90
C PHE A 57 6.89 -2.35 -1.84
N HIS A 58 6.15 -3.45 -2.03
CA HIS A 58 6.27 -4.68 -1.27
C HIS A 58 7.05 -5.71 -2.10
N LEU A 59 8.30 -5.98 -1.72
CA LEU A 59 9.15 -6.92 -2.46
C LEU A 59 9.07 -8.32 -1.85
N LEU A 60 8.70 -9.30 -2.69
CA LEU A 60 8.63 -10.72 -2.33
C LEU A 60 9.72 -11.46 -3.11
N ILE A 61 10.75 -11.91 -2.41
CA ILE A 61 11.94 -12.51 -3.02
C ILE A 61 11.99 -14.00 -2.66
N SER A 62 12.26 -14.86 -3.65
CA SER A 62 12.39 -16.31 -3.50
C SER A 62 13.70 -16.86 -4.04
#